data_AF-A0A7S3I6S7-F1
#
_entry.id   AF-A0A7S3I6S7-F1
#
_cell.length_a   1.000
_cell.length_b   1.000
_cell.length_c   1.000
_cell.angle_alpha   90.00
_cell.angle_beta   90.00
_cell.angle_gamma   90.00
#
_symmetry.space_group_name_H-M   'P 1'
#
loop_
_entity.id
_entity.type
_entity.pdbx_description
1 polymer ?
#
loop_
_entity_poly.entity_id
_entity_poly.type
_entity_poly.pdbx_seq_one_letter_code
_entity_poly.pdbx_strand_id
1 'polypeptide(L)'
;KSSPFYKQFDDKIDMWENNIAKITETLEILTTVQERWQYLESIFGGQAHIQKQLAQEYSIFKQVDVTFRTEMQRVYKVKNAYRSLVEDARDFINVLNGLNLQLEIVQKKLNDLLAAKRAMFPRF
;
A
#
# COMPACT_ATOMS: atom_id res chain seq x y z
N LYS A 1 16.66 -2.42 28.92
CA LYS A 1 16.83 -3.79 29.48
C LYS A 1 17.70 -3.83 30.76
N SER A 2 18.01 -2.69 31.41
CA SER A 2 19.00 -2.62 32.53
C SER A 2 18.39 -2.46 33.94
N SER A 3 17.09 -2.73 34.11
CA SER A 3 16.41 -2.61 35.41
C SER A 3 16.34 -3.97 36.13
N PRO A 4 16.49 -4.03 37.48
CA PRO A 4 16.39 -5.28 38.24
C PRO A 4 15.05 -6.02 38.11
N PHE A 5 13.97 -5.30 37.77
CA PHE A 5 12.61 -5.86 37.61
C PHE A 5 12.36 -6.38 36.18
N TYR A 6 13.30 -6.19 35.26
CA TYR A 6 13.17 -6.53 33.85
C TYR A 6 12.87 -8.03 33.64
N LYS A 7 13.53 -8.93 34.38
CA LYS A 7 13.32 -10.39 34.28
C LYS A 7 11.88 -10.85 34.55
N GLN A 8 11.09 -10.10 35.32
CA GLN A 8 9.71 -10.47 35.63
C GLN A 8 8.71 -10.03 34.54
N PHE A 9 9.15 -9.18 33.61
CA PHE A 9 8.33 -8.63 32.53
C PHE A 9 8.92 -8.88 31.14
N ASP A 10 10.07 -9.57 31.05
CA ASP A 10 10.83 -9.79 29.82
C ASP A 10 9.95 -10.35 28.70
N ASP A 11 9.18 -11.40 29.00
CA ASP A 11 8.25 -12.02 28.04
C ASP A 11 7.20 -11.04 27.49
N LYS A 12 6.66 -10.16 28.35
CA LYS A 12 5.67 -9.15 27.92
C LYS A 12 6.34 -8.04 27.12
N ILE A 13 7.54 -7.64 27.50
CA ILE A 13 8.31 -6.61 26.80
C ILE A 13 8.68 -7.11 25.41
N ASP A 14 9.25 -8.31 25.29
CA ASP A 14 9.63 -8.90 24.01
C ASP A 14 8.39 -9.14 23.12
N MET A 15 7.25 -9.56 23.69
CA MET A 15 5.99 -9.65 22.94
C MET A 15 5.57 -8.30 22.35
N TRP A 16 5.59 -7.23 23.16
CA TRP A 16 5.22 -5.90 22.68
C TRP A 16 6.25 -5.31 21.72
N GLU A 17 7.55 -5.54 21.92
CA GLU A 17 8.60 -5.18 20.96
C GLU A 17 8.33 -5.81 19.59
N ASN A 18 8.01 -7.11 19.55
CA ASN A 18 7.65 -7.81 18.31
C ASN A 18 6.36 -7.28 17.68
N ASN A 19 5.33 -7.01 18.49
CA ASN A 19 4.06 -6.48 18.00
C ASN A 19 4.22 -5.06 17.41
N ILE A 20 5.02 -4.20 18.06
CA ILE A 20 5.32 -2.86 17.57
C ILE A 20 6.14 -2.93 16.28
N ALA A 21 7.13 -3.82 16.19
CA ALA A 21 7.91 -4.02 14.97
C ALA A 21 7.00 -4.39 13.78
N LYS A 22 6.07 -5.33 13.97
CA LYS A 22 5.09 -5.72 12.94
C LYS A 22 4.15 -4.57 12.54
N ILE A 23 3.72 -3.74 13.50
CA ILE A 23 2.92 -2.55 13.21
C ILE A 23 3.72 -1.59 12.32
N THR A 24 4.98 -1.31 12.68
CA THR A 24 5.85 -0.41 11.91
C THR A 24 6.04 -0.91 10.49
N GLU A 25 6.41 -2.18 10.30
CA GLU A 25 6.59 -2.79 8.98
C GLU A 25 5.30 -2.69 8.13
N THR A 26 4.15 -2.99 8.73
CA THR A 26 2.86 -2.90 8.04
C THR A 26 2.53 -1.45 7.63
N LEU A 27 2.87 -0.46 8.46
CA LEU A 27 2.65 0.95 8.17
C LEU A 27 3.56 1.45 7.04
N GLU A 28 4.82 1.02 6.99
CA GLU A 28 5.76 1.38 5.92
C GLU A 28 5.27 0.91 4.54
N ILE A 29 4.80 -0.34 4.46
CA ILE A 29 4.21 -0.88 3.23
C ILE A 29 2.92 -0.14 2.90
N LEU A 30 2.07 0.14 3.89
CA LEU A 30 0.83 0.89 3.70
C LEU A 30 1.08 2.28 3.10
N THR A 31 2.04 3.03 3.63
CA THR A 31 2.43 4.34 3.11
C THR A 31 2.90 4.24 1.67
N THR A 32 3.73 3.24 1.36
CA THR A 32 4.22 2.99 -0.01
C THR A 32 3.07 2.71 -0.98
N VAL A 33 2.12 1.86 -0.60
CA VAL A 33 0.92 1.54 -1.39
C VAL A 33 0.06 2.79 -1.59
N GLN A 34 -0.14 3.58 -0.53
CA GLN A 34 -0.94 4.80 -0.59
C GLN A 34 -0.35 5.83 -1.55
N GLU A 35 0.95 6.10 -1.49
CA GLU A 35 1.63 7.05 -2.38
C GLU A 35 1.49 6.64 -3.85
N ARG A 36 1.72 5.36 -4.16
CA ARG A 36 1.57 4.81 -5.51
C ARG A 36 0.13 4.87 -6.00
N TRP A 37 -0.83 4.55 -5.13
CA TRP A 37 -2.25 4.62 -5.45
C TRP A 37 -2.68 6.07 -5.72
N GLN A 38 -2.28 7.04 -4.91
CA GLN A 38 -2.57 8.47 -5.12
C GLN A 38 -1.99 8.99 -6.44
N TYR A 39 -0.75 8.60 -6.77
CA TYR A 39 -0.14 8.95 -8.04
C TYR A 39 -0.96 8.45 -9.24
N LEU A 40 -1.36 7.18 -9.22
CA LEU A 40 -2.15 6.58 -10.30
C LEU A 40 -3.58 7.14 -10.35
N GLU A 41 -4.19 7.43 -9.20
CA GLU A 41 -5.50 8.10 -9.13
C GLU A 41 -5.44 9.48 -9.81
N SER A 42 -4.39 10.26 -9.56
CA SER A 42 -4.24 11.60 -10.14
C SER A 42 -4.17 11.59 -11.68
N ILE A 43 -3.52 10.57 -12.25
CA ILE A 43 -3.33 10.44 -13.70
C ILE A 43 -4.59 9.90 -14.37
N PHE A 44 -5.13 8.79 -13.86
CA PHE A 44 -6.34 8.21 -14.42
C PHE A 44 -7.54 9.12 -14.20
N GLY A 45 -7.66 9.81 -13.07
CA GLY A 45 -8.75 10.75 -12.78
C GLY A 45 -8.75 11.98 -13.69
N GLY A 46 -7.58 12.44 -14.15
CA GLY A 46 -7.46 13.64 -14.98
C GLY A 46 -7.49 13.42 -16.49
N GLN A 47 -7.18 12.22 -16.99
CA GLN A 47 -6.93 11.98 -18.42
C GLN A 47 -7.70 10.80 -19.01
N ALA A 48 -8.92 11.06 -19.49
CA ALA A 48 -9.78 10.04 -20.12
C ALA A 48 -9.13 9.34 -21.33
N HIS A 49 -8.22 10.01 -22.05
CA HIS A 49 -7.48 9.38 -23.14
C HIS A 49 -6.47 8.33 -22.65
N ILE A 50 -5.79 8.56 -21.51
CA ILE A 50 -4.87 7.57 -20.92
C ILE A 50 -5.65 6.35 -20.45
N GLN A 51 -6.83 6.52 -19.85
CA GLN A 51 -7.71 5.40 -19.48
C GLN A 51 -8.04 4.51 -20.68
N LYS A 52 -8.30 5.10 -21.85
CA LYS A 52 -8.60 4.33 -23.08
C LYS A 52 -7.38 3.60 -23.63
N GLN A 53 -6.18 4.20 -23.54
CA GLN A 53 -4.94 3.57 -24.01
C GLN A 53 -4.47 2.44 -23.10
N LEU A 54 -4.68 2.59 -21.79
CA LEU A 54 -4.31 1.63 -20.74
C LEU A 54 -5.57 1.00 -20.13
N ALA A 55 -6.50 0.52 -20.97
CA ALA A 55 -7.80 0.03 -20.50
C ALA A 55 -7.66 -1.18 -19.57
N GLN A 56 -6.71 -2.08 -19.86
CA GLN A 56 -6.42 -3.24 -19.01
C GLN A 56 -5.85 -2.82 -17.66
N GLU A 57 -4.84 -1.95 -17.66
CA GLU A 57 -4.20 -1.44 -16.45
C GLU A 57 -5.15 -0.58 -15.62
N TYR A 58 -6.03 0.20 -16.28
CA TYR A 58 -7.08 0.96 -15.61
C TYR A 58 -8.09 0.03 -14.92
N SER A 59 -8.46 -1.09 -15.54
CA SER A 59 -9.29 -2.12 -14.90
C SER A 59 -8.62 -2.72 -13.66
N ILE A 60 -7.31 -3.01 -13.74
CA ILE A 60 -6.52 -3.48 -12.58
C ILE A 60 -6.51 -2.41 -11.48
N PHE A 61 -6.22 -1.16 -11.83
CA PHE A 61 -6.24 -0.04 -10.88
C PHE A 61 -7.61 0.13 -10.21
N LYS A 62 -8.72 -0.02 -10.94
CA LYS A 62 -10.07 0.04 -10.36
C LYS A 62 -10.33 -1.10 -9.37
N GLN A 63 -9.82 -2.30 -9.63
CA GLN A 63 -9.91 -3.40 -8.67
C GLN A 63 -9.09 -3.11 -7.41
N VAL A 64 -7.86 -2.61 -7.58
CA VAL A 64 -6.99 -2.18 -6.46
C VAL A 64 -7.66 -1.08 -5.65
N ASP A 65 -8.25 -0.07 -6.30
CA ASP A 65 -8.95 1.06 -5.68
C ASP A 65 -10.09 0.62 -4.77
N VAL A 66 -10.93 -0.32 -5.24
CA VAL A 66 -12.01 -0.89 -4.43
C VAL A 66 -11.44 -1.60 -3.21
N THR A 67 -10.48 -2.51 -3.40
CA THR A 67 -9.90 -3.29 -2.29
C THR A 67 -9.20 -2.38 -1.29
N PHE A 68 -8.39 -1.43 -1.76
CA PHE A 68 -7.66 -0.49 -0.91
C PHE A 68 -8.61 0.36 -0.07
N ARG A 69 -9.67 0.92 -0.68
CA ARG A 69 -10.68 1.71 0.05
C ARG A 69 -11.44 0.87 1.07
N THR A 70 -11.80 -0.38 0.74
CA THR A 70 -12.45 -1.30 1.68
C THR A 70 -11.56 -1.57 2.89
N GLU A 71 -10.27 -1.85 2.67
CA GLU A 71 -9.33 -2.08 3.76
C GLU A 71 -9.07 -0.82 4.59
N MET A 72 -8.95 0.35 3.97
CA MET A 72 -8.80 1.62 4.70
C MET A 72 -10.03 1.93 5.57
N GLN A 73 -11.24 1.62 5.11
CA GLN A 73 -12.44 1.73 5.94
C GLN A 73 -12.42 0.74 7.11
N ARG A 74 -11.93 -0.49 6.90
CA ARG A 74 -11.76 -1.48 7.98
C ARG A 74 -10.79 -0.96 9.04
N VAL A 75 -9.62 -0.49 8.61
CA VAL A 75 -8.58 0.07 9.49
C VAL A 75 -9.12 1.28 10.26
N TYR A 76 -9.84 2.19 9.61
CA TYR A 76 -10.44 3.37 10.25
C TYR A 76 -11.47 3.01 11.34
N LYS A 77 -12.26 1.96 11.15
CA LYS A 77 -13.26 1.51 12.13
C LYS A 77 -12.63 0.94 13.40
N VAL A 78 -11.44 0.33 13.28
CA VAL A 78 -10.74 -0.30 14.40
C VAL A 78 -9.67 0.66 14.92
N LYS A 79 -10.00 1.41 15.98
CA LYS A 79 -9.10 2.46 16.54
C LYS A 79 -7.79 1.94 17.13
N ASN A 80 -7.66 0.63 17.39
CA ASN A 80 -6.46 0.03 17.95
C ASN A 80 -5.56 -0.50 16.82
N ALA A 81 -4.34 0.03 16.72
CA ALA A 81 -3.39 -0.29 15.65
C ALA A 81 -2.98 -1.77 15.62
N TYR A 82 -2.74 -2.38 16.78
CA TYR A 82 -2.42 -3.80 16.86
C TYR A 82 -3.58 -4.65 16.32
N ARG A 83 -4.81 -4.34 16.70
CA ARG A 83 -6.01 -5.02 16.22
C ARG A 83 -6.25 -4.86 14.73
N SER A 84 -6.05 -3.65 14.21
CA SER A 84 -6.34 -3.35 12.81
C SER A 84 -5.27 -3.84 11.85
N LEU A 85 -4.01 -3.89 12.29
CA LEU A 85 -2.85 -4.16 11.44
C LEU A 85 -2.22 -5.56 11.66
N VAL A 86 -2.27 -6.11 12.88
CA VAL A 86 -1.49 -7.32 13.26
C VAL A 86 -2.35 -8.47 13.77
N GLU A 87 -3.40 -8.22 14.56
CA GLU A 87 -4.22 -9.28 15.18
C GLU A 87 -5.25 -9.89 14.21
N ASP A 88 -5.61 -9.21 13.13
CA ASP A 88 -6.64 -9.67 12.19
C ASP A 88 -6.15 -10.86 11.36
N ALA A 89 -6.95 -11.95 11.35
CA ALA A 89 -6.67 -13.20 10.66
C ALA A 89 -6.58 -13.09 9.13
N ARG A 90 -6.91 -11.92 8.56
CA ARG A 90 -6.84 -11.64 7.12
C ARG A 90 -5.43 -11.33 6.59
N ASP A 91 -4.42 -11.27 7.46
CA ASP A 91 -3.02 -11.05 7.07
C ASP A 91 -2.87 -9.77 6.22
N PHE A 92 -3.15 -8.64 6.87
CA PHE A 92 -3.25 -7.34 6.21
C PHE A 92 -1.98 -6.95 5.45
N ILE A 93 -0.80 -7.32 5.96
CA ILE A 93 0.47 -7.10 5.29
C ILE A 93 0.55 -7.84 3.95
N ASN A 94 0.03 -9.06 3.85
CA ASN A 94 -0.03 -9.80 2.59
C ASN A 94 -1.02 -9.18 1.59
N VAL A 95 -2.14 -8.64 2.07
CA VAL A 95 -3.05 -7.84 1.24
C VAL A 95 -2.32 -6.63 0.66
N LEU A 96 -1.61 -5.88 1.51
CA LEU A 96 -0.85 -4.71 1.07
C LEU A 96 0.24 -5.07 0.06
N ASN A 97 0.99 -6.15 0.28
CA ASN A 97 1.99 -6.65 -0.67
C ASN A 97 1.38 -7.00 -2.03
N GLY A 98 0.20 -7.63 -2.05
CA GLY A 98 -0.54 -7.93 -3.27
C GLY A 98 -0.98 -6.67 -4.02
N LEU A 99 -1.55 -5.70 -3.30
CA LEU A 99 -1.92 -4.40 -3.89
C LEU A 99 -0.69 -3.67 -4.44
N ASN A 100 0.42 -3.70 -3.70
CA ASN A 100 1.66 -3.06 -4.09
C ASN A 100 2.19 -3.60 -5.42
N LEU A 101 2.22 -4.93 -5.58
CA LEU A 101 2.65 -5.59 -6.82
C LEU A 101 1.75 -5.21 -8.01
N GLN A 102 0.44 -5.14 -7.80
CA GLN A 102 -0.50 -4.73 -8.85
C GLN A 102 -0.28 -3.26 -9.26
N LEU A 103 -0.03 -2.37 -8.30
CA LEU A 103 0.29 -0.97 -8.57
C LEU A 103 1.61 -0.82 -9.33
N GLU A 104 2.64 -1.62 -9.02
CA GLU A 104 3.91 -1.60 -9.76
C GLU A 104 3.75 -1.98 -11.23
N ILE A 105 2.94 -3.00 -11.51
CA ILE A 105 2.65 -3.44 -12.88
C ILE A 105 1.99 -2.30 -13.67
N VAL A 106 0.97 -1.66 -13.08
CA VAL A 106 0.24 -0.54 -13.69
C VAL A 106 1.19 0.66 -13.90
N GLN A 107 2.00 0.99 -12.90
CA GLN A 107 2.92 2.11 -12.95
C GLN A 107 4.02 1.92 -14.01
N LYS A 108 4.54 0.70 -14.15
CA LYS A 108 5.52 0.37 -15.19
C LYS A 108 4.95 0.59 -16.59
N LYS A 109 3.76 0.07 -16.86
CA LYS A 109 3.07 0.22 -18.15
C LYS A 109 2.76 1.67 -18.48
N LEU A 110 2.35 2.44 -17.47
CA LEU A 110 2.14 3.87 -17.61
C LEU A 110 3.43 4.60 -17.97
N ASN A 111 4.54 4.30 -17.29
CA ASN A 111 5.84 4.89 -17.58
C ASN A 111 6.32 4.57 -19.00
N ASP A 112 6.15 3.32 -19.44
CA ASP A 112 6.49 2.89 -20.80
C ASP A 112 5.69 3.69 -21.85
N LEU A 113 4.39 3.90 -21.63
CA LEU A 113 3.54 4.71 -22.50
C LEU A 113 3.98 6.18 -22.54
N LEU A 114 4.28 6.76 -21.37
CA LEU A 114 4.73 8.15 -21.25
C LEU A 114 6.09 8.36 -21.92
N ALA A 115 7.01 7.40 -21.78
CA ALA A 115 8.30 7.41 -22.45
C ALA A 115 8.15 7.33 -23.98
N ALA A 116 7.28 6.46 -24.49
CA ALA A 116 6.99 6.36 -25.92
C ALA A 116 6.40 7.67 -26.47
N LYS A 117 5.48 8.31 -25.74
CA LYS A 117 4.96 9.65 -26.12
C LYS A 117 6.05 10.71 -26.13
N ARG A 118 6.95 10.72 -25.14
CA ARG A 118 8.11 11.65 -25.12
C ARG A 118 9.02 11.45 -26.34
N ALA A 119 9.31 10.20 -26.72
CA ALA A 119 10.12 9.91 -27.90
C ALA A 119 9.45 10.38 -29.22
N MET A 120 8.13 10.35 -29.29
CA MET A 120 7.36 10.84 -30.45
C MET A 120 7.21 12.37 -30.50
N PHE A 121 7.44 13.07 -29.39
CA PHE A 121 7.39 14.53 -29.30
C PHE A 121 8.72 15.07 -28.74
N PRO A 122 9.81 15.11 -29.56
CA PRO A 122 11.17 15.43 -29.10
C PRO A 122 11.40 16.91 -28.77
N ARG A 123 10.34 17.69 -28.55
CA ARG A 123 10.43 19.11 -28.17
C ARG A 123 10.08 19.30 -26.70
N PHE A 124 10.87 18.63 -25.86
CA PHE A 124 11.70 19.28 -24.86
C PHE A 124 13.09 18.65 -24.93
#